data_AF-A0A2V5R9G0-F1
#
_entry.id   AF-A0A2V5R9G0-F1
#
_cell.length_a   1.000
_cell.length_b   1.000
_cell.length_c   1.000
_cell.angle_alpha   90.00
_cell.angle_beta   90.00
_cell.angle_gamma   90.00
#
_symmetry.space_group_name_H-M   'P 1'
#
loop_
_entity.id
_entity.type
_entity.pdbx_description
1 polymer ?
#
loop_
_entity_poly.entity_id
_entity_poly.type
_entity_poly.pdbx_seq_one_letter_code
_entity_poly.pdbx_strand_id
1 'polypeptide(L)' 'MNLGEVTLSNSRSTVNGDNIVVTYMIAVQETIDQKQLPTKTTPRLSVWKKGTHGWQWICHANLNPIP' A
#
# COMPACT_ATOMS: atom_id res chain seq x y z
N MET A 1 -11.39 -2.44 -4.64
CA MET A 1 -10.11 -2.30 -5.38
C MET A 1 -9.94 -3.58 -6.18
N ASN A 2 -9.95 -3.51 -7.51
CA ASN A 2 -9.61 -4.66 -8.36
C ASN A 2 -8.19 -4.44 -8.85
N LEU A 3 -7.28 -5.32 -8.44
CA LEU A 3 -5.89 -5.27 -8.83
C LEU A 3 -5.62 -6.44 -9.77
N GLY A 4 -4.93 -6.16 -10.88
CA GLY A 4 -4.34 -7.21 -11.70
C GLY A 4 -3.12 -7.81 -11.02
N GLU A 5 -2.11 -8.18 -11.80
CA GLU A 5 -0.83 -8.62 -11.24
C GLU A 5 -0.22 -7.50 -10.38
N VAL A 6 0.24 -7.88 -9.18
CA VAL A 6 0.83 -6.99 -8.19
C VAL A 6 2.24 -7.46 -7.89
N THR A 7 3.22 -6.57 -8.06
CA THR A 7 4.56 -6.75 -7.53
C THR A 7 4.79 -5.81 -6.36
N LEU A 8 5.24 -6.36 -5.24
CA LEU A 8 5.66 -5.59 -4.06
C LEU A 8 7.18 -5.67 -3.93
N SER A 9 7.82 -4.54 -3.62
CA SER A 9 9.26 -4.49 -3.38
C SER A 9 9.63 -3.44 -2.33
N ASN A 10 10.88 -3.48 -1.86
CA ASN A 10 11.45 -2.51 -0.93
C ASN A 10 10.61 -2.27 0.33
N SER A 11 9.99 -3.34 0.86
CA SER A 11 9.18 -3.26 2.07
C SER A 11 10.06 -2.93 3.28
N ARG A 12 9.60 -1.98 4.09
CA ARG A 12 10.14 -1.68 5.42
C ARG A 12 9.00 -1.54 6.40
N SER A 13 9.24 -1.93 7.64
CA SER A 13 8.28 -1.76 8.72
C SER A 13 8.91 -1.08 9.92
N THR A 14 8.11 -0.30 10.62
CA THR A 14 8.44 0.28 11.92
C THR A 14 7.33 -0.08 12.89
N VAL A 15 7.69 -0.70 14.01
CA VAL A 15 6.75 -1.12 15.05
C VAL A 15 6.82 -0.13 16.21
N ASN A 16 5.66 0.34 16.68
CA ASN A 16 5.52 1.19 17.86
C ASN A 16 4.31 0.76 18.67
N GLY A 17 4.57 0.03 19.76
CA GLY A 17 3.53 -0.58 20.60
C GLY A 17 2.63 -1.50 19.77
N ASP A 18 1.33 -1.25 19.82
CA ASP A 18 0.33 -1.98 19.04
C ASP A 18 0.16 -1.44 17.61
N ASN A 19 1.10 -0.65 17.09
CA ASN A 19 1.02 -0.09 15.74
C ASN A 19 2.20 -0.56 14.89
N ILE A 20 1.94 -0.85 13.61
CA ILE A 20 2.96 -1.07 12.58
C ILE A 20 2.72 -0.08 11.45
N VAL A 21 3.75 0.68 11.09
CA VAL A 21 3.77 1.43 9.84
C VAL A 21 4.58 0.62 8.85
N VAL A 22 3.99 0.31 7.69
CA VAL A 22 4.64 -0.40 6.60
C VAL A 22 4.73 0.53 5.39
N THR A 23 5.94 0.72 4.88
CA THR A 23 6.18 1.39 3.60
C THR A 23 6.65 0.37 2.58
N TYR A 24 6.15 0.45 1.36
CA TYR A 24 6.52 -0.48 0.29
C TYR A 24 6.33 0.18 -1.07
N MET A 25 7.01 -0.37 -2.06
CA MET A 25 6.82 -0.02 -3.46
C MET A 25 5.84 -1.01 -4.08
N ILE A 26 4.87 -0.52 -4.86
CA ILE A 26 3.92 -1.35 -5.61
C ILE A 26 4.01 -1.04 -7.10
N ALA A 27 4.13 -2.09 -7.92
CA ALA A 27 3.80 -2.02 -9.34
C ALA A 27 2.53 -2.82 -9.54
N VAL A 28 1.50 -2.18 -10.09
CA VAL A 28 0.19 -2.80 -10.30
C VAL A 28 -0.43 -2.27 -11.57
N GLN A 29 -1.08 -3.14 -12.33
CA GLN A 29 -2.02 -2.71 -13.36
C GLN A 29 -3.28 -2.19 -12.66
N GLU A 30 -3.29 -0.88 -12.41
CA GLU A 30 -4.46 -0.17 -11.88
C GLU A 30 -5.31 0.37 -13.03
N THR A 31 -6.62 0.18 -12.90
CA THR A 31 -7.61 0.88 -13.74
C THR A 31 -8.27 1.96 -12.89
N ILE A 32 -8.07 3.22 -13.26
CA ILE A 32 -8.74 4.38 -12.64
C ILE A 32 -9.56 5.08 -13.73
N ASP A 33 -10.83 5.36 -13.47
CA ASP A 33 -11.77 5.95 -14.43
C ASP A 33 -11.77 5.23 -15.80
N GLN A 34 -11.74 3.89 -15.77
CA GLN A 34 -11.66 3.01 -16.95
C GLN A 34 -10.39 3.14 -17.80
N LYS A 35 -9.40 3.93 -17.37
CA LYS A 35 -8.10 4.02 -18.02
C LYS A 35 -7.10 3.15 -17.27
N GLN A 36 -6.42 2.27 -18.00
CA GLN A 36 -5.24 1.60 -17.46
C GLN A 36 -4.14 2.64 -17.28
N LEU A 37 -3.66 2.77 -16.05
CA LEU A 37 -2.50 3.59 -15.77
C LEU A 37 -1.21 2.80 -16.05
N PRO A 38 -0.13 3.48 -16.47
CA PRO A 38 1.16 2.83 -16.65
C PRO A 38 1.60 2.10 -15.37
N THR A 39 2.18 0.92 -15.52
CA THR A 39 2.75 0.07 -14.46
C THR A 39 4.03 0.65 -13.88
N LYS A 40 4.02 1.93 -13.51
CA LYS A 40 5.13 2.57 -12.81
C LYS A 40 5.07 2.15 -11.34
N THR A 41 6.21 1.73 -10.81
CA THR A 41 6.34 1.45 -9.39
C THR A 41 6.08 2.72 -8.59
N THR A 42 5.14 2.68 -7.64
CA THR A 42 4.74 3.82 -6.80
C THR A 42 4.89 3.49 -5.31
N PRO A 43 5.25 4.47 -4.46
CA PRO A 43 5.32 4.25 -3.03
C PRO A 43 3.93 4.18 -2.40
N ARG A 44 3.77 3.28 -1.44
CA ARG A 44 2.57 3.12 -0.61
C ARG A 44 2.95 3.05 0.86
N LEU A 45 2.00 3.43 1.69
CA LEU A 45 2.08 3.29 3.14
C LEU A 45 0.80 2.64 3.67
N SER A 46 0.94 1.69 4.58
CA SER A 46 -0.16 1.13 5.37
C SER A 46 0.15 1.20 6.86
N VAL A 47 -0.86 1.53 7.66
CA VAL A 47 -0.78 1.50 9.13
C VAL A 47 -1.68 0.40 9.65
N TRP A 48 -1.12 -0.46 10.48
CA TRP A 48 -1.81 -1.57 11.10
C TRP A 48 -1.84 -1.38 12.61
N LYS A 49 -2.98 -1.71 13.24
CA LYS A 49 -3.13 -1.72 14.68
C LYS A 49 -3.43 -3.13 15.17
N LYS A 50 -2.75 -3.57 16.22
CA LYS A 50 -3.05 -4.83 16.91
C LYS A 50 -4.32 -4.63 17.73
N GLY A 51 -5.36 -5.37 17.38
CA GLY A 51 -6.59 -5.48 18.15
C GLY A 51 -6.70 -6.84 18.83
N THR A 52 -7.82 -7.06 19.52
CA THR A 52 -8.14 -8.34 20.17
C THR A 52 -8.26 -9.51 19.19
N HIS A 53 -8.52 -9.23 17.91
CA HIS A 53 -8.68 -10.22 16.84
C HIS A 53 -7.51 -10.21 15.84
N GLY A 54 -6.35 -9.67 16.22
CA GLY A 54 -5.17 -9.60 15.37
C GLY A 54 -4.96 -8.22 14.74
N TRP A 55 -4.14 -8.16 13.69
CA TRP A 55 -3.78 -6.91 13.03
C TRP A 55 -4.90 -6.41 12.12
N GLN A 56 -5.27 -5.15 12.29
CA GLN A 56 -6.26 -4.46 11.46
C GLN A 56 -5.57 -3.35 10.68
N TRP A 57 -5.87 -3.28 9.38
CA TRP A 57 -5.39 -2.20 8.53
C TRP A 57 -6.26 -0.95 8.77
N ILE A 58 -5.70 0.07 9.41
CA ILE A 58 -6.45 1.24 9.88
C ILE A 58 -6.22 2.49 9.03
N CYS A 59 -5.12 2.58 8.29
CA CYS A 59 -4.85 3.68 7.36
C CYS A 59 -4.10 3.21 6.12
N HIS A 60 -4.38 3.83 4.97
CA HIS A 60 -3.63 3.63 3.73
C HIS A 60 -3.36 4.96 3.05
N ALA A 61 -2.16 5.11 2.49
CA ALA A 61 -1.83 6.21 1.60
C ALA A 61 -1.29 5.69 0.27
N ASN A 62 -1.84 6.25 -0.81
CA ASN A 62 -1.22 6.23 -2.13
C ASN A 62 -0.32 7.45 -2.25
N LEU A 63 1.00 7.23 -2.37
CA LEU A 63 1.98 8.31 -2.47
C LEU A 63 2.49 8.47 -3.91
N ASN A 64 1.69 8.08 -4.90
CA ASN A 64 1.95 8.38 -6.30
C ASN A 64 1.95 9.90 -6.52
N PRO A 65 3.06 10.51 -6.98
CA PRO A 65 3.11 11.95 -7.23
C PRO A 65 2.10 12.35 -8.30
N ILE A 66 1.39 13.45 -8.08
CA ILE A 66 0.58 14.09 -9.11
C ILE A 66 1.54 14.95 -9.97
N PRO A 67 1.49 14.86 -11.31
CA PRO A 67 2.27 15.70 -12.21
C PRO A 67 2.04 17.20 -12.03
#